data_AF-A0A945EBK3-F1
#
_entry.id   AF-A0A945EBK3-F1
#
_cell.length_a   1.000
_cell.length_b   1.000
_cell.length_c   1.000
_cell.angle_alpha   90.00
_cell.angle_beta   90.00
_cell.angle_gamma   90.00
#
_symmetry.space_group_name_H-M   'P 1'
#
loop_
_entity.id
_entity.type
_entity.pdbx_description
1 polymer ?
#
loop_
_entity_poly.entity_id
_entity_poly.type
_entity_poly.pdbx_seq_one_letter_code
_entity_poly.pdbx_strand_id
1 'polypeptide(L)'
;MFRMHKNASMWGKNLIDKNGPIKFEFDLYYIFLLVGLGMGRTKILEDEDSKEFTRWYPKSYQSTKHKVAMLLLYSDLKVSGFDISNRQIVKSKIEEILSSDSESLLSDVAGKQLNNYANGGFEVIREKLDVAPGDVSLFLSIIYDEIFPDLFNF
;
A
#
# COMPACT_ATOMS: atom_id res chain seq x y z
N MET A 1 8.53 0.04 -9.01
CA MET A 1 8.49 -1.43 -8.76
C MET A 1 7.88 -1.68 -7.39
N PHE A 2 7.11 -2.77 -7.24
CA PHE A 2 6.46 -3.09 -5.98
C PHE A 2 7.37 -3.94 -5.10
N ARG A 3 7.61 -3.45 -3.89
CA ARG A 3 8.54 -4.04 -2.94
C ARG A 3 7.86 -4.16 -1.59
N MET A 4 8.22 -5.20 -0.85
CA MET A 4 7.71 -5.44 0.49
C MET A 4 8.88 -5.82 1.40
N HIS A 5 8.78 -5.49 2.68
CA HIS A 5 9.74 -5.95 3.68
C HIS A 5 9.76 -7.50 3.70
N LYS A 6 10.94 -8.11 3.80
CA LYS A 6 11.11 -9.57 3.84
C LYS A 6 10.27 -10.21 4.96
N ASN A 7 10.29 -9.60 6.15
CA ASN A 7 9.45 -10.03 7.29
C ASN A 7 7.94 -9.95 6.99
N ALA A 8 7.46 -8.94 6.27
CA ALA A 8 6.04 -8.83 5.93
C ALA A 8 5.61 -9.95 4.96
N SER A 9 6.45 -10.25 3.96
CA SER A 9 6.23 -11.39 3.05
C SER A 9 6.22 -12.73 3.82
N MET A 10 7.13 -12.89 4.79
CA MET A 10 7.18 -14.09 5.64
C MET A 10 5.97 -14.20 6.57
N TRP A 11 5.59 -13.09 7.22
CA TRP A 11 4.48 -13.01 8.17
C TRP A 11 3.16 -13.41 7.51
N GLY A 12 2.87 -12.89 6.32
CA GLY A 12 1.62 -13.18 5.61
C GLY A 12 1.65 -14.43 4.73
N LYS A 13 2.75 -15.19 4.68
CA LYS A 13 2.94 -16.28 3.71
C LYS A 13 1.81 -17.31 3.71
N ASN A 14 1.32 -17.67 4.89
CA ASN A 14 0.28 -18.69 5.04
C ASN A 14 -1.13 -18.20 4.67
N LEU A 15 -1.32 -16.88 4.51
CA LEU A 15 -2.58 -16.29 4.05
C LEU A 15 -2.73 -16.38 2.53
N ILE A 16 -1.64 -16.64 1.79
CA ILE A 16 -1.66 -16.72 0.32
C ILE A 16 -2.05 -18.13 -0.11
N ASP A 17 -3.21 -18.26 -0.76
CA ASP A 17 -3.69 -19.46 -1.42
C ASP A 17 -4.26 -19.11 -2.80
N LYS A 18 -3.80 -19.82 -3.84
CA LYS A 18 -4.28 -19.65 -5.22
C LYS A 18 -5.79 -19.90 -5.36
N ASN A 19 -6.36 -20.75 -4.50
CA ASN A 19 -7.78 -21.04 -4.46
C ASN A 19 -8.55 -20.13 -3.48
N GLY A 20 -7.84 -19.35 -2.67
CA GLY A 20 -8.39 -18.44 -1.68
C GLY A 20 -8.63 -17.02 -2.20
N PRO A 21 -9.06 -16.11 -1.30
CA PRO A 21 -9.29 -14.71 -1.64
C PRO A 21 -7.99 -13.90 -1.79
N ILE A 22 -6.89 -14.31 -1.14
CA ILE A 22 -5.55 -13.72 -1.25
C ILE A 22 -4.70 -14.69 -2.07
N LYS A 23 -4.46 -14.38 -3.34
CA LYS A 23 -3.90 -15.32 -4.33
C LYS A 23 -2.43 -15.11 -4.60
N PHE A 24 -1.96 -13.87 -4.48
CA PHE A 24 -0.59 -13.48 -4.78
C PHE A 24 -0.06 -12.50 -3.73
N GLU A 25 1.26 -12.32 -3.65
CA GLU A 25 1.90 -11.34 -2.74
C GLU A 25 1.34 -9.91 -2.94
N PHE A 26 0.87 -9.58 -4.14
CA PHE A 26 0.25 -8.28 -4.43
C PHE A 26 -1.05 -8.05 -3.66
N ASP A 27 -1.85 -9.09 -3.40
CA ASP A 27 -3.11 -8.94 -2.65
C ASP A 27 -2.82 -8.51 -1.20
N LEU A 28 -1.84 -9.15 -0.54
CA LEU A 28 -1.37 -8.73 0.77
C LEU A 28 -0.76 -7.34 0.74
N TYR A 29 0.10 -7.07 -0.24
CA TYR A 29 0.69 -5.75 -0.42
C TYR A 29 -0.38 -4.66 -0.53
N TYR A 30 -1.45 -4.92 -1.27
CA TYR A 30 -2.53 -3.98 -1.48
C TYR A 30 -3.30 -3.69 -0.18
N ILE A 31 -3.56 -4.72 0.64
CA ILE A 31 -4.16 -4.56 1.97
C ILE A 31 -3.25 -3.69 2.85
N PHE A 32 -1.96 -4.00 2.91
CA PHE A 32 -0.99 -3.23 3.68
C PHE A 32 -0.91 -1.78 3.20
N LEU A 33 -0.93 -1.56 1.87
CA LEU A 33 -0.94 -0.25 1.27
C LEU A 33 -2.18 0.56 1.66
N LEU A 34 -3.38 -0.04 1.59
CA LEU A 34 -4.62 0.63 1.97
C LEU A 34 -4.61 1.03 3.44
N VAL A 35 -4.13 0.16 4.33
CA VAL A 35 -4.00 0.48 5.75
C VAL A 35 -2.98 1.58 5.98
N GLY A 36 -1.81 1.54 5.31
CA GLY A 36 -0.80 2.58 5.43
C GLY A 36 -1.29 3.94 4.97
N LEU A 37 -1.89 4.01 3.78
CA LEU A 37 -2.48 5.25 3.24
C LEU A 37 -3.62 5.75 4.13
N GLY A 38 -4.54 4.85 4.52
CA GLY A 38 -5.71 5.18 5.32
C GLY A 38 -5.41 5.53 6.76
N MET A 39 -4.30 5.09 7.33
CA MET A 39 -3.86 5.52 8.66
C MET A 39 -2.87 6.70 8.60
N GLY A 40 -2.50 7.17 7.40
CA GLY A 40 -1.44 8.16 7.21
C GLY A 40 -0.07 7.65 7.71
N ARG A 41 0.11 6.34 7.79
CA ARG A 41 1.28 5.70 8.39
C ARG A 41 2.28 5.29 7.32
N THR A 42 3.49 5.81 7.45
CA THR A 42 4.62 5.47 6.59
C THR A 42 5.79 4.94 7.43
N LYS A 43 6.53 3.99 6.87
CA LYS A 43 7.80 3.51 7.43
C LYS A 43 8.77 3.28 6.28
N ILE A 44 9.97 3.86 6.38
CA ILE A 44 11.00 3.71 5.35
C ILE A 44 11.28 2.21 5.15
N LEU A 45 11.17 1.76 3.91
CA LEU A 45 11.54 0.41 3.49
C LEU A 45 12.96 0.47 2.90
N GLU A 46 13.94 0.07 3.69
CA GLU A 46 15.34 0.03 3.26
C GLU A 46 15.53 -1.04 2.16
N ASP A 47 16.41 -0.74 1.19
CA ASP A 47 16.61 -1.61 0.04
C ASP A 47 17.13 -3.00 0.48
N GLU A 48 17.96 -3.06 1.52
CA GLU A 48 18.53 -4.30 2.07
C GLU A 48 17.49 -5.23 2.72
N ASP A 49 16.43 -4.65 3.30
CA ASP A 49 15.34 -5.38 3.96
C ASP A 49 14.15 -5.63 3.03
N SER A 50 14.17 -5.02 1.85
CA SER A 50 13.13 -5.15 0.84
C SER A 50 13.31 -6.37 -0.06
N LYS A 51 12.19 -6.88 -0.56
CA LYS A 51 12.12 -7.85 -1.66
C LYS A 51 11.20 -7.27 -2.74
N GLU A 52 11.74 -7.10 -3.94
CA GLU A 52 10.90 -6.90 -5.13
C GLU A 52 10.15 -8.19 -5.44
N PHE A 53 8.83 -8.10 -5.53
CA PHE A 53 7.99 -9.26 -5.84
C PHE A 53 7.27 -9.12 -7.19
N THR A 54 7.09 -7.89 -7.69
CA THR A 54 6.61 -7.64 -9.05
C THR A 54 6.95 -6.22 -9.50
N ARG A 55 7.12 -6.03 -10.81
CA ARG A 55 7.26 -4.70 -11.43
C ARG A 55 5.92 -4.12 -11.88
N TRP A 56 4.94 -4.99 -12.08
CA TRP A 56 3.68 -4.69 -12.74
C TRP A 56 2.50 -4.98 -11.81
N TYR A 57 1.44 -4.20 -11.97
CA TYR A 57 0.13 -4.54 -11.41
C TYR A 57 -0.32 -5.88 -11.99
N PRO A 58 -0.76 -6.84 -11.16
CA PRO A 58 -1.43 -8.03 -11.66
C PRO A 58 -2.64 -7.64 -12.51
N LYS A 59 -3.05 -8.50 -13.45
CA LYS A 59 -4.13 -8.19 -14.42
C LYS A 59 -5.41 -7.69 -13.76
N SER A 60 -5.77 -8.24 -12.60
CA SER A 60 -6.95 -7.84 -11.81
C SER A 60 -6.87 -6.41 -11.25
N TYR A 61 -5.67 -5.85 -11.09
CA TYR A 61 -5.41 -4.52 -10.55
C TYR A 61 -5.07 -3.48 -11.63
N GLN A 62 -5.02 -3.85 -12.91
CA GLN A 62 -4.69 -2.91 -13.98
C GLN A 62 -5.67 -1.73 -14.04
N SER A 63 -6.95 -1.95 -13.73
CA SER A 63 -7.97 -0.90 -13.68
C SER A 63 -7.85 0.01 -12.44
N THR A 64 -7.11 -0.41 -11.41
CA THR A 64 -6.97 0.35 -10.16
C THR A 64 -5.72 1.21 -10.11
N LYS A 65 -4.80 1.13 -11.09
CA LYS A 65 -3.54 1.89 -11.10
C LYS A 65 -3.72 3.40 -10.88
N HIS A 66 -4.71 4.02 -11.54
CA HIS A 66 -5.01 5.44 -11.37
C HIS A 66 -5.59 5.73 -9.98
N LYS A 67 -6.41 4.82 -9.44
CA LYS A 67 -6.97 4.96 -8.09
C LYS A 67 -5.87 4.92 -7.04
N VAL A 68 -4.93 4.00 -7.18
CA VAL A 68 -3.76 3.90 -6.29
C VAL A 68 -2.90 5.15 -6.34
N ALA A 69 -2.60 5.66 -7.54
CA ALA A 69 -1.82 6.88 -7.70
C ALA A 69 -2.52 8.11 -7.08
N MET A 70 -3.84 8.24 -7.28
CA MET A 70 -4.62 9.33 -6.70
C MET A 70 -4.77 9.19 -5.18
N LEU A 71 -4.85 7.97 -4.66
CA LEU A 71 -4.92 7.74 -3.22
C LEU A 71 -3.58 8.08 -2.54
N LEU A 72 -2.45 7.76 -3.19
CA LEU A 72 -1.13 8.20 -2.74
C LEU A 72 -1.05 9.73 -2.70
N LEU A 73 -1.44 10.41 -3.78
CA LEU A 73 -1.47 11.87 -3.85
C LEU A 73 -2.32 12.48 -2.74
N TYR A 74 -3.54 11.98 -2.57
CA TYR A 74 -4.47 12.47 -1.55
C TYR A 74 -3.90 12.32 -0.15
N SER A 75 -3.36 11.13 0.16
CA SER A 75 -2.79 10.83 1.47
C SER A 75 -1.55 11.67 1.75
N ASP A 76 -0.65 11.81 0.76
CA ASP A 76 0.55 12.65 0.87
C ASP A 76 0.17 14.11 1.16
N LEU A 77 -0.73 14.70 0.37
CA LEU A 77 -1.19 16.09 0.52
C LEU A 77 -1.85 16.33 1.88
N LYS A 78 -2.70 15.39 2.33
CA LYS A 78 -3.37 15.48 3.63
C LYS A 78 -2.39 15.41 4.79
N VAL A 79 -1.47 14.44 4.78
CA VAL A 79 -0.46 14.25 5.84
C VAL A 79 0.51 15.43 5.89
N SER A 80 0.88 16.01 4.75
CA SER A 80 1.78 17.18 4.70
C SER A 80 1.07 18.52 4.98
N GLY A 81 -0.24 18.52 5.23
CA GLY A 81 -1.01 19.71 5.61
C GLY A 81 -1.20 20.72 4.47
N PHE A 82 -0.93 20.32 3.22
CA PHE A 82 -1.13 21.21 2.08
C PHE A 82 -2.61 21.44 1.81
N ASP A 83 -2.92 22.68 1.43
CA ASP A 83 -4.25 23.03 0.98
C ASP A 83 -4.55 22.40 -0.38
N ILE A 84 -5.37 21.36 -0.35
CA ILE A 84 -5.85 20.66 -1.55
C ILE A 84 -6.67 21.56 -2.49
N SER A 85 -7.10 22.75 -2.05
CA SER A 85 -7.75 23.74 -2.90
C SER A 85 -6.76 24.52 -3.78
N ASN A 86 -5.46 24.48 -3.46
CA ASN A 86 -4.43 25.13 -4.26
C ASN A 86 -4.08 24.30 -5.51
N ARG A 87 -4.73 24.66 -6.63
CA ARG A 87 -4.55 24.01 -7.92
C ARG A 87 -3.09 23.87 -8.37
N GLN A 88 -2.24 24.85 -8.08
CA GLN A 88 -0.85 24.83 -8.54
C GLN A 88 -0.03 23.78 -7.77
N ILE A 89 -0.23 23.67 -6.45
CA ILE A 89 0.42 22.65 -5.61
C ILE A 89 -0.05 21.26 -6.04
N VAL A 90 -1.36 21.08 -6.19
CA VAL A 90 -1.94 19.80 -6.64
C VAL A 90 -1.39 19.38 -7.99
N LYS A 91 -1.31 20.30 -8.96
CA LYS A 91 -0.75 20.01 -10.29
C LYS A 91 0.71 19.58 -10.20
N SER A 92 1.54 20.31 -9.44
CA SER A 92 2.95 19.96 -9.24
C SER A 92 3.12 18.57 -8.63
N LYS A 93 2.26 18.20 -7.68
CA LYS A 93 2.30 16.89 -7.03
C LYS A 93 1.84 15.76 -7.96
N ILE A 94 0.85 16.01 -8.82
CA ILE A 94 0.47 15.06 -9.87
C ILE A 94 1.64 14.78 -10.81
N GLU A 95 2.37 15.82 -11.22
CA GLU A 95 3.55 15.70 -12.09
C GLU A 95 4.72 14.98 -11.41
N GLU A 96 4.86 15.10 -10.09
CA GLU A 96 5.84 14.34 -9.30
C GLU A 96 5.47 12.85 -9.20
N ILE A 97 4.18 12.54 -9.09
CA ILE A 97 3.69 11.18 -8.85
C ILE A 97 3.54 10.37 -10.15
N LEU A 98 2.97 10.96 -11.20
CA LEU A 98 2.64 10.24 -12.42
C LEU A 98 3.81 10.23 -13.40
N SER A 99 4.09 9.05 -13.97
CA SER A 99 5.03 8.89 -15.07
C SER A 99 4.44 7.98 -16.14
N SER A 100 4.22 8.52 -17.34
CA SER A 100 3.74 7.78 -18.52
C SER A 100 4.75 6.75 -19.02
N ASP A 101 6.02 6.97 -18.71
CA ASP A 101 7.13 6.13 -19.17
C ASP A 101 7.35 4.92 -18.24
N SER A 102 6.64 4.90 -17.11
CA SER A 102 6.66 3.79 -16.17
C SER A 102 5.48 2.83 -16.40
N GLU A 103 5.73 1.54 -16.23
CA GLU A 103 4.69 0.51 -16.38
C GLU A 103 3.65 0.54 -15.26
N SER A 104 4.04 1.09 -14.10
CA SER A 104 3.16 1.28 -12.95
C SER A 104 2.39 2.60 -12.96
N LEU A 105 2.60 3.46 -13.97
CA LEU A 105 2.13 4.85 -14.02
C LEU A 105 2.73 5.76 -12.91
N LEU A 106 3.60 5.24 -12.06
CA LEU A 106 4.22 5.97 -10.95
C LEU A 106 5.68 6.29 -11.28
N SER A 107 6.11 7.51 -10.93
CA SER A 107 7.54 7.84 -10.88
C SER A 107 8.28 6.95 -9.88
N ASP A 108 9.61 6.88 -9.97
CA ASP A 108 10.40 6.09 -9.03
C ASP A 108 10.24 6.57 -7.58
N VAL A 109 10.14 7.90 -7.39
CA VAL A 109 9.88 8.53 -6.09
C VAL A 109 8.53 8.09 -5.54
N ALA A 110 7.48 8.16 -6.35
CA ALA A 110 6.14 7.72 -5.96
C ALA A 110 6.08 6.22 -5.69
N GLY A 111 6.79 5.40 -6.47
CA GLY A 111 6.92 3.97 -6.22
C GLY A 111 7.57 3.66 -4.87
N LYS A 112 8.63 4.40 -4.50
CA LYS A 112 9.25 4.30 -3.16
C LYS A 112 8.29 4.72 -2.05
N GLN A 113 7.59 5.85 -2.22
CA GLN A 113 6.58 6.28 -1.26
C GLN A 113 5.46 5.25 -1.08
N LEU A 114 4.98 4.66 -2.17
CA LEU A 114 3.98 3.58 -2.13
C LEU A 114 4.45 2.40 -1.27
N ASN A 115 5.70 1.97 -1.47
CA ASN A 115 6.29 0.88 -0.70
C ASN A 115 6.47 1.25 0.78
N ASN A 116 6.80 2.50 1.10
CA ASN A 116 6.91 2.97 2.48
C ASN A 116 5.55 3.02 3.19
N TYR A 117 4.48 3.41 2.49
CA TYR A 117 3.13 3.33 3.02
C TYR A 117 2.70 1.88 3.24
N ALA A 118 2.94 0.99 2.28
CA ALA A 118 2.67 -0.44 2.46
C ALA A 118 3.44 -1.02 3.67
N ASN A 119 4.70 -0.63 3.85
CA ASN A 119 5.49 -1.03 5.02
C ASN A 119 4.90 -0.47 6.33
N GLY A 120 4.46 0.79 6.33
CA GLY A 120 3.77 1.40 7.48
C GLY A 120 2.47 0.69 7.83
N GLY A 121 1.66 0.33 6.84
CA GLY A 121 0.41 -0.41 7.07
C GLY A 121 0.64 -1.85 7.54
N PHE A 122 1.72 -2.50 7.10
CA PHE A 122 2.15 -3.78 7.67
C PHE A 122 2.45 -3.65 9.17
N GLU A 123 3.17 -2.60 9.59
CA GLU A 123 3.43 -2.38 11.02
C GLU A 123 2.15 -2.17 11.82
N VAL A 124 1.19 -1.39 11.31
CA VAL A 124 -0.11 -1.22 11.98
C VAL A 124 -0.82 -2.56 12.18
N ILE A 125 -0.86 -3.38 11.12
CA ILE A 125 -1.48 -4.71 11.20
C ILE A 125 -0.73 -5.60 12.18
N ARG A 126 0.62 -5.61 12.15
CA ARG A 126 1.46 -6.42 13.02
C ARG A 126 1.38 -6.01 14.50
N GLU A 127 1.27 -4.72 14.77
CA GLU A 127 1.07 -4.19 16.13
C GLU A 127 -0.24 -4.70 16.74
N LYS A 128 -1.28 -4.88 15.90
CA LYS A 128 -2.58 -5.43 16.29
C LYS A 128 -2.62 -6.96 16.29
N LEU A 129 -1.93 -7.57 15.32
CA LEU A 129 -1.84 -9.01 15.08
C LEU A 129 -0.37 -9.41 15.12
N ASP A 130 0.14 -9.70 16.32
CA ASP A 130 1.53 -10.11 16.53
C ASP A 130 1.94 -11.25 15.57
N VAL A 131 1.04 -12.22 15.38
CA VAL A 131 1.18 -13.32 14.42
C VAL A 131 0.01 -13.30 13.43
N ALA A 132 0.30 -13.57 12.16
CA ALA A 132 -0.73 -13.71 11.14
C ALA A 132 -1.70 -14.85 11.49
N PRO A 133 -3.03 -14.63 11.38
CA PRO A 133 -3.98 -15.71 11.51
C PRO A 133 -3.72 -16.84 10.49
N GLY A 134 -3.89 -18.09 10.91
CA GLY A 134 -3.80 -19.23 9.99
C GLY A 134 -4.99 -19.33 9.04
N ASP A 135 -6.11 -18.69 9.36
CA ASP A 135 -7.31 -18.60 8.53
C ASP A 135 -7.42 -17.22 7.88
N VAL A 136 -7.50 -17.22 6.55
CA VAL A 136 -7.67 -16.02 5.73
C VAL A 136 -9.00 -15.31 5.98
N SER A 137 -10.06 -16.05 6.32
CA SER A 137 -11.37 -15.47 6.57
C SER A 137 -11.35 -14.66 7.86
N LEU A 138 -10.73 -15.21 8.92
CA LEU A 138 -10.48 -14.49 10.16
C LEU A 138 -9.60 -13.26 9.93
N PHE A 139 -8.51 -13.39 9.18
CA PHE A 139 -7.67 -12.24 8.84
C PHE A 139 -8.47 -11.12 8.18
N LEU A 140 -9.22 -11.41 7.11
CA LEU A 140 -10.01 -10.40 6.40
C LEU A 140 -11.11 -9.79 7.28
N SER A 141 -11.72 -10.58 8.17
CA SER A 141 -12.74 -10.08 9.10
C SER A 141 -12.15 -9.08 10.09
N ILE A 142 -10.98 -9.38 10.68
CA ILE A 142 -10.29 -8.45 11.59
C ILE A 142 -9.90 -7.16 10.87
N ILE A 143 -9.35 -7.26 9.65
CA ILE A 143 -9.01 -6.07 8.85
C ILE A 143 -10.25 -5.21 8.60
N TYR A 144 -11.38 -5.83 8.22
CA TYR A 144 -12.60 -5.12 7.90
C TYR A 144 -13.31 -4.53 9.13
N ASP A 145 -13.43 -5.30 10.21
CA ASP A 145 -14.20 -4.89 11.38
C ASP A 145 -13.41 -3.95 12.29
N GLU A 146 -12.09 -4.10 12.36
CA GLU A 146 -11.30 -3.43 13.38
C GLU A 146 -10.23 -2.47 12.86
N ILE A 147 -9.95 -2.42 11.55
CA ILE A 147 -8.98 -1.48 10.97
C ILE A 147 -9.66 -0.54 9.99
N PHE A 148 -10.52 -1.06 9.10
CA PHE A 148 -11.18 -0.24 8.09
C PHE A 148 -12.02 0.93 8.63
N PRO A 149 -12.69 0.83 9.80
CA PRO A 149 -13.45 1.96 10.34
C PRO A 149 -12.60 3.19 10.68
N ASP A 150 -11.29 3.00 10.90
CA ASP A 150 -10.36 4.06 11.29
C ASP A 150 -9.67 4.72 10.09
N LEU A 151 -9.82 4.16 8.88
CA LEU A 151 -9.13 4.65 7.70
C LEU A 151 -9.68 6.01 7.26
N PHE A 152 -8.76 6.93 6.95
CA PHE A 152 -8.98 8.29 6.45
C PHE A 152 -9.71 9.22 7.43
N ASN A 153 -9.67 8.91 8.74
CA ASN A 153 -10.22 9.76 9.81
C ASN A 153 -9.28 10.91 10.25
N PHE A 154 -8.30 11.26 9.41
CA PHE A 154 -7.32 12.33 9.65
C PHE A 154 -7.53 13.56 8.74
#